data_AF-A0A1R3HCN3-F1
#
_entry.id   AF-A0A1R3HCN3-F1
#
_cell.length_a   1.000
_cell.length_b   1.000
_cell.length_c   1.000
_cell.angle_alpha   90.00
_cell.angle_beta   90.00
_cell.angle_gamma   90.00
#
_symmetry.space_group_name_H-M   'P 1'
#
loop_
_entity.id
_entity.type
_entity.pdbx_description
1 polymer ?
#
loop_
_entity_poly.entity_id
_entity_poly.type
_entity_poly.pdbx_seq_one_letter_code
_entity_poly.pdbx_strand_id
1 'polypeptide(L)'
;MKMEAMIKEFKEAVHFVLSVEFWRMAVFWTFSLLASYLQLYSTGLFSRKAQAYPRCHPPISESMRPVCVITGATSGLGAAAAHALSREGFYVVL
;
A
#
# COMPACT_ATOMS: atom_id res chain seq x y z
N MET A 1 13.68 22.77 -43.53
CA MET A 1 12.47 22.06 -43.08
C MET A 1 12.74 20.83 -42.19
N LYS A 2 13.25 19.68 -42.66
CA LYS A 2 13.44 18.50 -41.78
C LYS A 2 14.37 18.75 -40.58
N MET A 3 15.47 19.47 -40.79
CA MET A 3 16.44 19.80 -39.73
C MET A 3 15.82 20.71 -38.65
N GLU A 4 15.01 21.69 -39.05
CA GLU A 4 14.38 22.63 -38.13
C GLU A 4 13.28 21.98 -37.30
N ALA A 5 12.50 21.07 -37.90
CA ALA A 5 11.53 20.27 -37.17
C ALA A 5 12.22 19.39 -36.11
N MET A 6 13.32 18.73 -36.47
CA MET A 6 14.11 17.92 -35.54
C MET A 6 14.67 18.75 -34.37
N ILE A 7 15.20 19.94 -34.65
CA ILE A 7 15.72 20.84 -33.61
C ILE A 7 14.60 21.29 -32.66
N LYS A 8 13.40 21.54 -33.19
CA LYS A 8 12.23 21.91 -32.38
C LYS A 8 11.78 20.77 -31.47
N GLU A 9 11.63 19.56 -32.00
CA GLU A 9 11.26 18.37 -31.22
C GLU A 9 12.29 18.08 -30.13
N PHE A 10 13.58 18.21 -30.45
CA PHE A 10 14.65 18.05 -29.47
C PHE A 10 14.55 19.08 -28.34
N LYS A 11 14.29 20.35 -28.67
CA LYS A 11 14.11 21.41 -27.67
C LYS A 11 12.91 21.14 -26.76
N GLU A 12 11.80 20.67 -27.31
CA GLU A 12 10.60 20.32 -26.54
C GLU A 12 10.86 19.12 -25.61
N ALA A 13 11.57 18.09 -26.09
CA ALA A 13 11.96 16.95 -25.27
C ALA A 13 12.89 17.36 -24.11
N VAL A 14 13.87 18.23 -24.38
CA VAL A 14 14.75 18.77 -23.33
C VAL A 14 13.95 19.58 -22.31
N HIS A 15 13.03 20.42 -22.75
CA HIS A 15 12.17 21.19 -21.85
C HIS A 15 11.30 20.29 -20.98
N PHE A 16 10.75 19.21 -21.54
CA PHE A 16 9.97 18.22 -20.79
C PHE A 16 10.82 17.49 -19.75
N VAL A 17 12.02 17.04 -20.11
CA VAL A 17 12.94 16.37 -19.17
C VAL A 17 13.38 17.29 -18.04
N LEU A 18 13.50 18.60 -18.30
CA LEU A 18 13.83 19.61 -17.29
C LEU A 18 12.62 20.10 -16.49
N SER A 19 11.40 19.65 -16.82
CA SER A 19 10.19 20.03 -16.10
C SER A 19 10.18 19.46 -14.67
N VAL A 20 9.67 20.24 -13.73
CA VAL A 20 9.60 19.85 -12.31
C VAL A 20 8.70 18.62 -12.14
N GLU A 21 7.66 18.51 -12.96
CA GLU A 21 6.71 17.40 -12.98
C GLU A 21 7.40 16.09 -13.36
N PHE A 22 8.24 16.11 -14.40
CA PHE A 22 9.01 14.95 -14.81
C PHE A 22 9.97 14.51 -13.70
N TRP A 23 10.73 15.43 -13.11
CA TRP A 23 11.64 15.10 -12.01
C TRP A 23 10.91 14.58 -10.77
N ARG A 24 9.76 15.17 -10.43
CA ARG A 24 8.89 14.69 -9.35
C ARG A 24 8.51 13.23 -9.59
N MET A 25 8.05 12.89 -10.79
CA MET A 25 7.60 11.55 -11.11
C MET A 25 8.77 10.55 -11.28
N ALA A 26 9.82 10.92 -11.99
CA ALA A 26 10.92 10.02 -12.34
C ALA A 26 11.89 9.80 -11.18
N VAL A 27 12.14 10.83 -10.37
CA VAL A 27 13.15 10.80 -9.31
C VAL A 27 12.50 10.74 -7.94
N PHE A 28 11.71 11.74 -7.55
CA PHE A 28 11.20 11.78 -6.18
C PHE A 28 10.30 10.57 -5.85
N TRP A 29 9.44 10.13 -6.76
CA TRP A 29 8.59 8.97 -6.52
C TRP A 29 9.38 7.67 -6.49
N THR A 30 10.37 7.49 -7.36
CA THR A 30 11.21 6.27 -7.36
C THR A 30 12.05 6.19 -6.10
N PHE A 31 12.65 7.30 -5.66
CA PHE A 31 13.35 7.36 -4.38
C PHE A 31 12.42 7.16 -3.19
N SER A 32 11.20 7.73 -3.21
CA SER A 32 10.22 7.52 -2.14
C SER A 32 9.81 6.05 -2.06
N LEU A 33 9.54 5.40 -3.19
CA LEU A 33 9.22 3.97 -3.23
C LEU A 33 10.40 3.15 -2.71
N LEU A 34 11.62 3.42 -3.19
CA LEU A 34 12.81 2.72 -2.74
C LEU A 34 13.01 2.89 -1.22
N ALA A 35 12.85 4.11 -0.69
CA ALA A 35 12.91 4.38 0.74
C ALA A 35 11.82 3.62 1.51
N SER A 36 10.58 3.57 1.01
CA SER A 36 9.51 2.79 1.63
C SER A 36 9.81 1.30 1.63
N TYR A 37 10.38 0.75 0.56
CA TYR A 37 10.82 -0.66 0.51
C TYR A 37 11.99 -0.93 1.46
N LEU A 38 12.98 -0.04 1.52
CA LEU A 38 14.08 -0.14 2.48
C LEU A 38 13.59 -0.04 3.92
N GLN A 39 12.62 0.84 4.19
CA GLN A 39 11.97 0.98 5.50
C GLN A 39 11.19 -0.29 5.85
N LEU A 40 10.45 -0.88 4.89
CA LEU A 40 9.73 -2.13 5.11
C LEU A 40 10.68 -3.32 5.34
N TYR A 41 11.76 -3.39 4.57
CA TYR A 41 12.78 -4.43 4.70
C TYR A 41 13.54 -4.32 6.03
N SER A 42 13.93 -3.10 6.41
CA SER A 42 14.58 -2.84 7.70
C SER A 42 13.64 -3.06 8.89
N THR A 43 12.35 -2.70 8.80
CA THR A 43 11.38 -3.03 9.85
C THR A 43 11.12 -4.52 9.96
N GLY A 44 11.10 -5.28 8.85
CA GLY A 44 11.03 -6.74 8.88
C GLY A 44 12.25 -7.40 9.53
N LEU A 45 13.45 -6.85 9.33
CA LEU A 45 14.70 -7.37 9.89
C LEU A 45 14.98 -6.93 11.34
N PHE A 46 14.69 -5.66 11.68
CA PHE A 46 15.02 -5.07 12.99
C PHE A 46 13.83 -4.99 13.95
N SER A 47 12.59 -5.08 13.46
CA SER A 47 11.37 -5.01 14.27
C SER A 47 10.67 -6.37 14.29
N ARG A 48 11.32 -7.36 14.91
CA ARG A 48 10.67 -8.62 15.32
C ARG A 48 9.77 -8.44 16.55
N LYS A 49 9.27 -7.24 16.81
CA LYS A 49 8.10 -7.02 17.65
C LYS A 49 6.95 -6.78 16.70
N ALA A 50 6.23 -7.86 16.36
CA ALA A 50 4.85 -7.70 15.94
C ALA A 50 4.21 -6.82 17.02
N GLN A 51 3.87 -5.56 16.70
CA GLN A 51 2.96 -4.83 17.54
C GLN A 51 1.65 -5.62 17.45
N ALA A 52 1.50 -6.56 18.38
CA ALA A 52 0.19 -7.01 18.77
C ALA A 52 -0.45 -5.77 19.37
N TYR A 53 -1.14 -4.99 18.53
CA TYR A 53 -2.13 -4.07 19.03
C TYR A 53 -2.97 -4.90 19.99
N PRO A 54 -3.09 -4.49 21.28
CA PRO A 54 -3.91 -5.22 22.22
C PRO A 54 -5.29 -5.28 21.57
N ARG A 55 -5.67 -6.46 21.09
CA ARG A 55 -6.98 -6.65 20.50
C ARG A 55 -7.93 -6.44 21.67
N CYS A 56 -8.61 -5.31 21.69
CA CYS A 56 -9.77 -5.16 22.56
C CYS A 56 -10.68 -6.32 22.21
N HIS A 57 -10.77 -7.30 23.12
CA HIS A 57 -11.71 -8.39 22.94
C HIS A 57 -13.07 -7.76 22.69
N PRO A 58 -13.77 -8.15 21.62
CA PRO A 58 -15.09 -7.61 21.37
C PRO A 58 -15.96 -7.88 22.60
N PRO A 59 -16.78 -6.93 23.04
CA PRO A 59 -17.64 -7.13 24.20
C PRO A 59 -18.45 -8.40 24.00
N ILE A 60 -18.30 -9.38 24.91
CA ILE A 60 -18.91 -10.71 24.83
C ILE A 60 -20.40 -10.65 25.23
N SER A 61 -21.08 -9.53 24.98
CA SER A 61 -22.54 -9.48 25.09
C SER A 61 -23.12 -9.83 23.73
N GLU A 62 -24.10 -10.76 23.70
CA GLU A 62 -24.78 -11.14 22.44
C GLU A 62 -25.38 -9.94 21.70
N SER A 63 -25.68 -8.85 22.43
CA SER A 63 -26.23 -7.60 21.91
C SER A 63 -25.22 -6.67 21.22
N MET A 64 -23.90 -6.87 21.37
CA MET A 64 -22.87 -5.95 20.84
C MET A 64 -21.79 -6.64 20.02
N ARG A 65 -22.13 -7.79 19.41
CA ARG A 65 -21.21 -8.51 18.54
C ARG A 65 -20.79 -7.63 17.35
N PRO A 66 -19.49 -7.29 17.18
CA PRO A 66 -19.06 -6.43 16.10
C PRO A 66 -19.10 -7.16 14.76
N VAL A 67 -19.51 -6.43 13.73
CA VAL A 67 -19.58 -6.91 12.35
C VAL A 67 -18.29 -6.51 11.61
N CYS A 68 -17.71 -7.43 10.84
CA CYS A 68 -16.66 -7.11 9.87
C CYS A 68 -17.01 -7.65 8.49
N VAL A 69 -16.67 -6.88 7.45
CA VAL A 69 -16.87 -7.27 6.04
C VAL A 69 -15.51 -7.55 5.44
N ILE A 70 -15.33 -8.75 4.89
CA ILE A 70 -14.06 -9.19 4.34
C ILE A 70 -14.25 -9.54 2.87
N THR A 71 -13.66 -8.74 1.99
CA THR A 71 -13.65 -9.00 0.55
C THR A 71 -12.57 -10.02 0.19
N GLY A 72 -12.82 -10.83 -0.84
CA GLY A 72 -11.86 -11.86 -1.27
C GLY A 72 -11.65 -12.97 -0.25
N ALA A 73 -12.66 -13.27 0.58
CA ALA A 73 -12.54 -14.23 1.68
C ALA A 73 -12.48 -15.71 1.24
N THR A 74 -12.54 -15.99 -0.06
CA THR A 74 -12.46 -17.35 -0.62
C THR A 74 -11.03 -17.91 -0.57
N SER A 75 -9.99 -17.08 -0.56
CA SER A 75 -8.59 -17.56 -0.55
C SER A 75 -7.61 -16.59 0.10
N GLY A 76 -6.37 -17.04 0.28
CA GLY A 76 -5.25 -16.21 0.71
C GLY A 76 -5.50 -15.46 2.02
N LEU A 77 -5.15 -14.17 2.03
CA LEU A 77 -5.24 -13.30 3.20
C LEU A 77 -6.69 -13.08 3.66
N GLY A 78 -7.63 -12.96 2.73
CA GLY A 78 -9.06 -12.77 3.06
C GLY A 78 -9.63 -13.96 3.81
N ALA A 79 -9.36 -15.18 3.33
CA ALA A 79 -9.79 -16.42 3.99
C ALA A 79 -9.18 -16.56 5.39
N ALA A 80 -7.88 -16.27 5.54
CA ALA A 80 -7.20 -16.33 6.83
C ALA A 80 -7.77 -15.31 7.83
N ALA A 81 -8.04 -14.08 7.39
CA ALA A 81 -8.62 -13.04 8.22
C ALA A 81 -10.06 -13.38 8.65
N ALA A 82 -10.88 -13.89 7.75
CA ALA A 82 -12.25 -14.34 8.05
C ALA A 82 -12.26 -15.45 9.10
N HIS A 83 -11.39 -16.44 8.93
CA HIS A 83 -11.25 -17.52 9.89
C HIS A 83 -10.82 -17.01 11.27
N ALA A 84 -9.78 -16.17 11.34
CA ALA A 84 -9.28 -15.63 12.60
C ALA A 84 -10.32 -14.78 13.33
N LEU A 85 -10.96 -13.82 12.63
CA LEU A 85 -11.93 -12.91 13.25
C LEU A 85 -13.22 -13.62 13.67
N SER A 86 -13.66 -14.65 12.95
CA SER A 86 -14.81 -15.47 13.36
C SER A 86 -14.55 -16.19 14.70
N ARG A 87 -13.31 -16.67 14.93
CA ARG A 87 -12.88 -17.30 16.18
C ARG A 87 -12.75 -16.31 17.34
N GLU A 88 -12.55 -15.04 17.04
CA GLU A 88 -12.50 -13.95 18.03
C GLU A 88 -13.88 -13.41 18.39
N GLY A 89 -14.95 -13.94 17.79
CA GLY A 89 -16.33 -13.59 18.11
C GLY A 89 -16.90 -12.49 17.22
N PHE A 90 -16.24 -12.07 16.14
CA PHE A 90 -16.84 -11.15 15.17
C PHE A 90 -17.92 -11.84 14.34
N TYR A 91 -18.93 -11.08 13.91
CA TYR A 91 -19.84 -11.51 12.86
C TYR A 91 -19.22 -11.14 11.50
N VAL A 92 -18.75 -12.15 10.79
CA VAL A 92 -17.99 -11.96 9.54
C VAL A 92 -18.94 -12.08 8.35
N VAL A 93 -18.95 -11.05 7.50
CA VAL A 93 -19.61 -11.05 6.19
C VAL A 93 -18.53 -11.29 5.13
N LEU A 94 -18.73 -12.31 4.29
CA LEU A 94 -17.79 -12.76 3.25
C LEU A 94 -18.20 -12.24 1.86
#